data_AF-A0A370P231-F1
#
_entry.id   AF-A0A370P231-F1
#
_cell.length_a   1.000
_cell.length_b   1.000
_cell.length_c   1.000
_cell.angle_alpha   90.00
_cell.angle_beta   90.00
_cell.angle_gamma   90.00
#
_symmetry.space_group_name_H-M   'P 1'
#
loop_
_entity.id
_entity.type
_entity.pdbx_description
1 polymer ?
#
loop_
_entity_poly.entity_id
_entity_poly.type
_entity_poly.pdbx_seq_one_letter_code
_entity_poly.pdbx_strand_id
1 'polypeptide(L)'
;MLLTKYEWQLGVLTDSDNAPVGTWKGVVISQPAFLLYHQLANSEAEGGMVLIDSIDGLIEELACLQSEQPDEQVAVDILSPTRGAQPVCELWSYESEQEPTLYYAYMGRDGRLEPCNREQPRYMTRLRRLYTLGTHAAIDGDLCAQGA
;
A
#
# COMPACT_ATOMS: atom_id res chain seq x y z
N MET A 1 8.48 8.57 28.38
CA MET A 1 7.49 8.60 27.28
C MET A 1 7.07 7.16 27.04
N LEU A 2 5.81 6.79 27.27
CA LEU A 2 5.32 5.43 27.05
C LEU A 2 5.06 5.26 25.55
N LEU A 3 5.88 4.47 24.87
CA LEU A 3 5.64 4.05 23.49
C LEU A 3 4.46 3.07 23.52
N THR A 4 3.33 3.46 22.92
CA THR A 4 2.18 2.57 22.81
C THR A 4 2.52 1.49 21.80
N LYS A 5 2.91 0.32 22.30
CA LYS A 5 3.20 -0.86 21.48
C LYS A 5 1.87 -1.44 20.99
N TYR A 6 1.59 -1.33 19.71
CA TYR A 6 0.48 -2.06 19.10
C TYR A 6 1.03 -3.37 18.55
N GLU A 7 0.85 -4.46 19.30
CA GLU A 7 1.06 -5.82 18.78
C GLU A 7 -0.18 -6.25 18.03
N TRP A 8 -0.02 -6.62 16.77
CA TRP A 8 -1.14 -7.03 15.94
C TRP A 8 -1.23 -8.55 15.79
N GLN A 9 -2.45 -9.00 15.50
CA GLN A 9 -2.74 -10.39 15.22
C GLN A 9 -2.30 -10.75 13.79
N LEU A 10 -1.95 -12.02 13.64
CA LEU A 10 -1.49 -12.69 12.43
C LEU A 10 -2.31 -12.25 11.20
N GLY A 11 -1.68 -11.50 10.28
CA GLY A 11 -2.22 -11.31 8.95
C GLY A 11 -1.89 -12.54 8.12
N VAL A 12 -2.90 -13.15 7.49
CA VAL A 12 -2.70 -14.23 6.53
C VAL A 12 -2.78 -13.60 5.15
N LEU A 13 -1.65 -13.58 4.45
CA LEU A 13 -1.64 -13.29 3.04
C LEU A 13 -2.14 -14.51 2.30
N THR A 14 -3.04 -14.29 1.36
CA THR A 14 -3.59 -15.34 0.52
C THR A 14 -3.31 -15.09 -0.94
N ASP A 15 -3.15 -16.16 -1.71
CA ASP A 15 -3.12 -16.09 -3.18
C ASP A 15 -4.53 -15.86 -3.77
N SER A 16 -4.63 -15.93 -5.10
CA SER A 16 -5.89 -15.78 -5.85
C SER A 16 -6.92 -16.87 -5.53
N ASP A 17 -6.52 -18.01 -4.95
CA ASP A 17 -7.39 -19.10 -4.52
C ASP A 17 -7.79 -18.99 -3.03
N ASN A 18 -7.47 -17.87 -2.37
CA ASN A 18 -7.59 -17.64 -0.93
C ASN A 18 -6.73 -18.62 -0.08
N ALA A 19 -5.70 -19.27 -0.64
CA ALA A 19 -4.82 -20.14 0.11
C ALA A 19 -3.73 -19.33 0.84
N PRO A 20 -3.40 -19.64 2.10
CA PRO A 20 -2.42 -18.87 2.88
C PRO A 20 -1.00 -19.02 2.31
N VAL A 21 -0.46 -17.95 1.73
CA VAL A 21 0.91 -17.88 1.18
C VAL A 21 1.94 -17.34 2.17
N GLY A 22 1.48 -16.65 3.21
CA GLY A 22 2.38 -16.10 4.20
C GLY A 22 1.64 -15.62 5.44
N THR A 23 2.30 -15.67 6.58
CA THR A 23 1.79 -15.07 7.81
C THR A 23 2.76 -14.04 8.32
N TRP A 24 2.27 -12.85 8.62
CA TRP A 24 3.12 -11.81 9.18
C TRP A 24 2.54 -11.27 10.50
N LYS A 25 3.45 -10.85 11.38
CA LYS A 25 3.14 -10.20 12.66
C LYS A 25 3.98 -8.94 12.78
N GLY A 26 3.33 -7.78 12.66
CA GLY A 26 3.97 -6.48 12.80
C GLY A 26 3.83 -5.91 14.22
N VAL A 27 4.81 -5.11 14.63
CA VAL A 27 4.71 -4.21 15.79
C VAL A 27 4.98 -2.79 15.27
N VAL A 28 3.95 -1.96 15.18
CA VAL A 28 4.08 -0.57 14.70
C VAL A 28 3.80 0.39 15.86
N ILE A 29 4.69 1.35 16.07
CA ILE A 29 4.75 2.10 17.32
C ILE A 29 4.31 3.56 17.16
N SER A 30 4.33 4.14 15.95
CA SER A 30 4.04 5.59 15.83
C SER A 30 3.61 6.15 14.47
N GLN A 31 3.86 5.49 13.34
CA GLN A 31 3.55 6.04 12.01
C GLN A 31 3.00 4.95 11.08
N PRO A 32 2.18 5.33 10.09
CA PRO A 32 1.79 4.39 9.05
C PRO A 32 3.05 3.93 8.30
N ALA A 33 3.29 2.62 8.33
CA ALA A 33 4.28 1.96 7.47
C ALA A 33 3.53 1.26 6.34
N PHE A 34 4.25 0.77 5.33
CA PHE A 34 3.71 0.03 4.22
C PHE A 34 4.30 -1.38 4.22
N LEU A 35 3.47 -2.38 3.98
CA LEU A 35 3.90 -3.72 3.65
C LEU A 35 3.75 -3.89 2.15
N LEU A 36 4.87 -4.09 1.46
CA LEU A 36 4.92 -4.36 0.04
C LEU A 36 5.07 -5.86 -0.16
N TYR A 37 4.18 -6.44 -0.94
CA TYR A 37 4.28 -7.80 -1.44
C TYR A 37 4.47 -7.75 -2.95
N HIS A 38 5.38 -8.58 -3.45
CA HIS A 38 5.62 -8.69 -4.87
C HIS A 38 5.92 -10.14 -5.28
N GLN A 39 5.40 -10.54 -6.43
CA GLN A 39 5.63 -11.88 -7.00
C GLN A 39 5.71 -11.75 -8.52
N LEU A 40 6.72 -12.38 -9.11
CA LEU A 40 6.82 -12.52 -10.56
C LEU A 40 5.60 -13.30 -11.08
N ALA A 41 4.82 -12.71 -12.01
CA ALA A 41 3.53 -13.25 -12.47
C ALA A 41 3.58 -14.69 -13.02
N ASN A 42 4.76 -15.21 -13.34
CA ASN A 42 4.97 -16.55 -13.91
C ASN A 42 5.89 -17.42 -13.05
N SER A 43 6.09 -17.08 -11.77
CA SER A 43 6.98 -17.80 -10.87
C SER A 43 6.18 -18.61 -9.84
N GLU A 44 6.46 -19.91 -9.78
CA GLU A 44 6.03 -20.77 -8.67
C GLU A 44 6.84 -20.50 -7.38
N ALA A 45 7.86 -19.64 -7.43
CA ALA A 45 8.61 -19.27 -6.23
C ALA A 45 7.75 -18.41 -5.29
N GLU A 46 7.94 -18.58 -3.98
CA GLU A 46 7.29 -17.76 -2.95
C GLU A 46 7.60 -16.27 -3.18
N GLY A 47 6.54 -15.45 -3.21
CA GLY A 47 6.68 -13.99 -3.35
C GLY A 47 7.47 -13.33 -2.22
N GLY A 48 8.04 -12.17 -2.49
CA GLY A 48 8.77 -11.37 -1.53
C GLY A 48 7.85 -10.50 -0.68
N MET A 49 8.20 -10.32 0.60
CA MET A 49 7.58 -9.32 1.47
C MET A 49 8.63 -8.36 2.01
N VAL A 50 8.35 -7.06 1.89
CA VAL A 50 9.21 -5.98 2.37
C VAL A 50 8.41 -5.01 3.22
N LEU A 51 8.93 -4.68 4.41
CA LEU A 51 8.40 -3.60 5.23
C LEU A 51 9.09 -2.29 4.85
N ILE A 52 8.30 -1.29 4.51
CA ILE A 52 8.76 0.04 4.09
C ILE A 52 8.21 1.05 5.09
N ASP A 53 9.09 1.85 5.68
CA ASP A 53 8.75 2.75 6.79
C ASP A 53 8.26 4.14 6.38
N SER A 54 8.33 4.46 5.08
CA SER A 54 8.01 5.78 4.54
C SER A 54 7.34 5.71 3.17
N ILE A 55 6.56 6.73 2.82
CA ILE A 55 5.91 6.81 1.51
C ILE A 55 6.94 7.04 0.40
N ASP A 56 7.99 7.83 0.65
CA ASP A 56 9.02 8.09 -0.35
C ASP A 56 9.78 6.79 -0.69
N GLY A 57 10.16 6.01 0.32
CA GLY A 57 10.77 4.70 0.12
C GLY A 57 9.86 3.72 -0.63
N LEU A 58 8.53 3.78 -0.42
CA LEU A 58 7.60 2.96 -1.17
C LEU A 58 7.56 3.35 -2.65
N ILE A 59 7.56 4.64 -2.95
CA ILE A 59 7.55 5.15 -4.32
C ILE A 59 8.84 4.77 -5.06
N GLU A 60 9.99 4.83 -4.38
CA GLU A 60 11.29 4.39 -4.91
C GLU A 60 11.30 2.89 -5.23
N GLU A 61 10.84 2.06 -4.29
CA GLU A 61 10.79 0.60 -4.48
C GLU A 61 9.84 0.22 -5.63
N LEU A 62 8.64 0.81 -5.68
CA LEU A 62 7.68 0.58 -6.77
C LEU A 62 8.25 0.99 -8.14
N ALA A 63 9.00 2.09 -8.21
CA ALA A 63 9.65 2.51 -9.44
C ALA A 63 10.77 1.54 -9.86
N CYS A 64 11.52 1.00 -8.89
CA CYS A 64 12.54 -0.02 -9.11
C CYS A 64 11.92 -1.30 -9.68
N LEU A 65 10.91 -1.86 -9.00
CA LEU A 65 10.23 -3.08 -9.43
C LEU A 65 9.63 -2.93 -10.82
N GLN A 66 8.95 -1.82 -11.12
CA GLN A 66 8.41 -1.61 -12.47
C GLN A 66 9.48 -1.49 -13.57
N SER A 67 10.66 -0.97 -13.23
CA SER A 67 11.75 -0.81 -14.20
C SER A 67 12.51 -2.11 -14.43
N GLU A 68 12.76 -2.88 -13.37
CA GLU A 68 13.57 -4.10 -13.42
C GLU A 68 12.71 -5.34 -13.73
N GLN A 69 11.46 -5.35 -13.30
CA GLN A 69 10.54 -6.49 -13.30
C GLN A 69 9.11 -6.02 -13.67
N PRO A 70 8.87 -5.57 -14.93
CA PRO A 70 7.59 -4.96 -15.32
C PRO A 70 6.39 -5.91 -15.27
N ASP A 71 6.63 -7.23 -15.30
CA ASP A 71 5.61 -8.27 -15.20
C ASP A 71 5.39 -8.73 -13.74
N GLU A 72 5.95 -8.02 -12.77
CA GLU A 72 5.78 -8.33 -11.37
C GLU A 72 4.42 -7.86 -10.84
N GLN A 73 3.72 -8.77 -10.16
CA GLN A 73 2.48 -8.48 -9.48
C GLN A 73 2.81 -7.86 -8.14
N VAL A 74 2.20 -6.70 -7.86
CA VAL A 74 2.49 -5.92 -6.67
C VAL A 74 1.21 -5.64 -5.89
N ALA A 75 1.26 -5.92 -4.60
CA ALA A 75 0.23 -5.56 -3.63
C ALA A 75 0.85 -4.77 -2.46
N VAL A 76 0.10 -3.79 -1.96
CA VAL A 76 0.55 -2.94 -0.86
C VAL A 76 -0.54 -2.87 0.19
N ASP A 77 -0.14 -3.07 1.45
CA ASP A 77 -0.97 -2.76 2.61
C ASP A 77 -0.38 -1.58 3.38
N ILE A 78 -1.21 -0.63 3.81
CA ILE A 78 -0.84 0.39 4.80
C ILE A 78 -1.10 -0.14 6.21
N LEU A 79 -0.08 -0.04 7.06
CA LEU A 79 -0.09 -0.47 8.46
C LEU A 79 -0.38 0.73 9.37
N SER A 80 -1.67 1.00 9.62
CA SER A 80 -2.08 2.16 10.43
C SER A 80 -2.43 1.78 11.88
N PRO A 81 -1.83 2.41 12.91
CA PRO A 81 -2.08 2.11 14.32
C PRO A 81 -3.56 2.09 14.73
N THR A 82 -4.41 2.88 14.06
CA THR A 82 -5.82 3.04 14.40
C THR A 82 -6.75 2.04 13.74
N ARG A 83 -6.33 1.37 12.65
CA ARG A 83 -7.26 0.67 11.75
C ARG A 83 -6.86 -0.73 11.31
N GLY A 84 -5.67 -1.22 11.64
CA GLY A 84 -5.24 -2.49 11.06
C GLY A 84 -4.48 -2.28 9.74
N ALA A 85 -4.11 -3.41 9.11
CA ALA A 85 -3.54 -3.41 7.78
C ALA A 85 -4.68 -3.15 6.80
N GLN A 86 -4.50 -2.22 5.89
CA GLN A 86 -5.51 -1.87 4.90
C GLN A 86 -4.91 -1.94 3.50
N PRO A 87 -5.56 -2.62 2.55
CA PRO A 87 -5.06 -2.68 1.19
C PRO A 87 -5.07 -1.29 0.57
N VAL A 88 -4.03 -1.00 -0.20
CA VAL A 88 -3.86 0.22 -0.99
C VAL A 88 -4.06 -0.15 -2.45
N CYS A 89 -5.23 0.17 -3.01
CA CYS A 89 -5.56 -0.17 -4.40
C CYS A 89 -5.01 0.84 -5.41
N GLU A 90 -4.84 2.09 -5.00
CA GLU A 90 -4.30 3.14 -5.85
C GLU A 90 -3.42 4.08 -5.03
N LEU A 91 -2.31 4.51 -5.64
CA LEU A 91 -1.47 5.59 -5.13
C LEU A 91 -1.53 6.78 -6.08
N TRP A 92 -1.64 7.96 -5.47
CA TRP A 92 -1.80 9.23 -6.14
C TRP A 92 -0.78 10.23 -5.61
N SER A 93 -0.33 11.12 -6.48
CA SER A 93 0.36 12.35 -6.08
C SER A 93 -0.57 13.55 -6.16
N TYR A 94 -0.34 14.54 -5.32
CA TYR A 94 -1.08 15.80 -5.32
C TYR A 94 -0.21 16.96 -4.83
N GLU A 95 -0.64 18.19 -5.13
CA GLU A 95 -0.07 19.41 -4.57
C GLU A 95 -1.08 20.07 -3.62
N SER A 96 -0.57 20.82 -2.64
CA SER A 96 -1.38 21.68 -1.77
C SER A 96 -1.29 23.14 -2.24
N GLU A 97 -2.38 23.89 -2.12
CA GLU A 97 -2.35 25.34 -2.35
C GLU A 97 -1.53 26.09 -1.27
N GLN A 98 -1.42 25.48 -0.08
CA GLN A 98 -0.70 26.07 1.05
C GLN A 98 0.82 25.93 0.89
N GLU A 99 1.26 24.83 0.30
CA GLU A 99 2.65 24.49 0.08
C GLU A 99 2.77 23.76 -1.28
N PRO A 100 3.44 24.35 -2.29
CA PRO A 100 3.60 23.75 -3.61
C PRO A 100 4.65 22.64 -3.60
N THR A 101 4.49 21.70 -2.67
CA THR A 101 5.29 20.49 -2.51
C THR A 101 4.47 19.30 -2.99
N LEU A 102 5.14 18.28 -3.51
CA LEU A 102 4.50 17.02 -3.91
C LEU A 102 4.15 16.20 -2.66
N TYR A 103 2.90 15.79 -2.54
CA TYR A 103 2.41 14.88 -1.51
C TYR A 103 1.78 13.65 -2.14
N TYR A 104 1.49 12.66 -1.30
CA TYR A 104 0.96 11.37 -1.75
C TYR A 104 -0.33 11.01 -0.99
N ALA A 105 -1.25 10.40 -1.71
CA ALA A 105 -2.51 9.90 -1.17
C ALA A 105 -2.77 8.49 -1.67
N TYR A 106 -3.54 7.73 -0.89
CA TYR A 106 -4.09 6.44 -1.31
C TYR A 106 -5.61 6.49 -1.41
N MET A 107 -6.18 5.59 -2.20
CA MET A 107 -7.62 5.40 -2.25
C MET A 107 -8.10 4.65 -0.99
N GLY A 108 -8.89 5.33 -0.16
CA GLY A 108 -9.54 4.74 1.02
C GLY A 108 -10.69 3.81 0.65
N ARG A 109 -11.18 3.06 1.65
CA ARG A 109 -12.28 2.08 1.47
C ARG A 109 -13.60 2.72 1.04
N ASP A 110 -13.80 3.99 1.34
CA ASP A 110 -15.00 4.75 0.97
C ASP A 110 -14.88 5.39 -0.43
N GLY A 111 -13.81 5.05 -1.18
CA GLY A 111 -13.56 5.60 -2.50
C GLY A 111 -13.06 7.04 -2.48
N ARG A 112 -12.59 7.54 -1.32
CA ARG A 112 -12.01 8.88 -1.20
C ARG A 112 -10.50 8.81 -1.04
N LEU A 113 -9.81 9.81 -1.57
CA LEU A 113 -8.38 9.94 -1.37
C LEU A 113 -8.06 10.36 0.07
N GLU A 114 -7.23 9.56 0.73
CA GLU A 114 -6.70 9.83 2.07
C GLU A 114 -5.19 10.12 1.96
N PRO A 115 -4.68 11.19 2.61
CA PRO A 115 -3.24 11.43 2.64
C PRO A 115 -2.49 10.25 3.26
N CYS A 116 -1.36 9.87 2.67
CA CYS A 116 -0.53 8.75 3.15
C CYS A 116 0.04 8.99 4.56
N ASN A 117 0.29 10.26 4.92
CA ASN A 117 0.69 10.66 6.25
C ASN A 117 -0.33 11.66 6.83
N ARG A 118 -0.69 11.49 8.12
CA ARG A 118 -1.64 12.34 8.83
C ARG A 118 -1.25 13.82 8.85
N GLU A 119 0.04 14.11 8.77
CA GLU A 119 0.59 15.47 8.77
C GLU A 119 0.44 16.18 7.41
N GLN A 120 0.15 15.44 6.34
CA GLN A 120 0.01 16.03 5.01
C GLN A 120 -1.29 16.84 4.86
N PRO A 121 -1.29 17.91 4.03
CA PRO A 121 -2.48 18.72 3.79
C PRO A 121 -3.62 17.91 3.19
N ARG A 122 -4.85 18.12 3.68
CA ARG A 122 -6.05 17.39 3.19
C ARG A 122 -6.69 18.01 1.95
N TYR A 123 -6.40 19.26 1.66
CA TYR A 123 -6.92 19.93 0.47
C TYR A 123 -6.00 19.59 -0.71
N MET A 124 -6.46 18.67 -1.54
CA MET A 124 -5.68 18.10 -2.64
C MET A 124 -5.98 18.80 -3.96
N THR A 125 -4.95 19.31 -4.62
CA THR A 125 -5.04 19.86 -5.98
C THR A 125 -4.07 19.13 -6.91
N ARG A 126 -4.23 19.28 -8.23
CA ARG A 126 -3.35 18.67 -9.25
C ARG A 126 -3.13 17.16 -9.04
N LEU A 127 -4.23 16.45 -8.75
CA LEU A 127 -4.24 15.00 -8.56
C LEU A 127 -3.69 14.28 -9.79
N ARG A 128 -2.73 13.38 -9.59
CA ARG A 128 -2.22 12.48 -10.63
C ARG A 128 -2.09 11.07 -10.04
N ARG A 129 -2.73 10.09 -10.67
CA ARG A 129 -2.55 8.68 -10.31
C ARG A 129 -1.15 8.22 -10.71
N LEU A 130 -0.44 7.61 -9.78
CA LEU A 130 0.89 7.05 -10.00
C LEU A 130 0.82 5.55 -10.27
N TYR A 131 0.14 4.82 -9.39
CA TYR A 131 0.08 3.37 -9.42
C TYR A 131 -1.36 2.88 -9.26
N THR A 132 -1.71 1.85 -10.02
CA THR A 132 -2.85 0.97 -9.74
C THR A 132 -2.26 -0.32 -9.20
N LEU A 133 -2.60 -0.66 -7.97
CA LEU A 133 -2.00 -1.75 -7.21
C LEU A 133 -3.04 -2.87 -7.03
N GLY A 134 -2.59 -4.11 -7.12
CA GLY A 134 -3.45 -5.25 -6.86
C GLY A 134 -3.84 -5.27 -5.38
N THR A 135 -5.08 -5.67 -5.09
CA THR A 135 -5.36 -6.23 -3.77
C THR A 135 -4.93 -7.69 -3.77
N HIS A 136 -4.56 -8.24 -2.61
CA HIS A 136 -4.23 -9.66 -2.48
C HIS A 136 -5.32 -10.61 -3.04
N ALA A 137 -6.58 -10.15 -3.09
CA ALA A 137 -7.71 -10.88 -3.66
C ALA A 137 -7.91 -10.69 -5.19
N ALA A 138 -7.17 -9.78 -5.83
CA ALA A 138 -7.39 -9.35 -7.22
C ALA A 138 -6.17 -9.55 -8.14
N ILE A 139 -5.24 -10.42 -7.73
CA ILE A 139 -4.16 -10.90 -8.61
C ILE A 139 -4.69 -11.82 -9.73
N ASP A 140 -5.95 -12.22 -9.67
CA ASP A 140 -6.76 -12.55 -10.85
C ASP A 140 -7.91 -11.55 -11.02
N GLY A 141 -7.91 -10.88 -12.16
CA GLY A 141 -9.05 -10.23 -12.81
C GLY A 141 -10.07 -9.50 -11.93
N ASP A 142 -10.03 -8.17 -11.99
CA ASP A 142 -11.26 -7.36 -12.10
C ASP A 142 -12.08 -7.18 -10.81
N LEU A 143 -11.55 -6.42 -9.83
CA LEU A 143 -12.33 -5.96 -8.67
C LEU A 143 -12.32 -4.44 -8.44
N CYS A 144 -11.61 -3.66 -9.26
CA CYS A 144 -11.74 -2.19 -9.26
C CYS A 144 -12.84 -1.67 -10.21
N ALA A 145 -13.56 -2.56 -10.92
CA ALA A 145 -14.54 -2.17 -11.94
C ALA A 145 -15.98 -1.95 -11.43
N GLN A 146 -16.27 -2.04 -10.13
CA GLN A 146 -17.66 -1.94 -9.62
C GLN A 146 -17.94 -0.76 -8.68
N GLY A 147 -17.24 0.36 -8.84
CA GLY A 147 -17.48 1.59 -8.09
C GLY A 147 -17.62 2.83 -8.96
N ALA A 148 -18.60 2.86 -9.87
CA ALA A 148 -19.05 4.06 -10.57
C ALA A 148 -20.59 4.09 -10.63
#